data_AF-A0A640TUZ1-F1
#
_entry.id   AF-A0A640TUZ1-F1
#
_cell.length_a   1.000
_cell.length_b   1.000
_cell.length_c   1.000
_cell.angle_alpha   90.00
_cell.angle_beta   90.00
_cell.angle_gamma   90.00
#
_symmetry.space_group_name_H-M   'P 1'
#
loop_
_entity.id
_entity.type
_entity.pdbx_description
1 polymer ?
#
loop_
_entity_poly.entity_id
_entity_poly.type
_entity_poly.pdbx_seq_one_letter_code
_entity_poly.pdbx_strand_id
1 'polypeptide(L)'
;MSRTDKTKPLWVRHAEHNPRPVHDHRYGACDLPPHPTQEDADTRCRWEDPGVQLLGRTCCAGCNDRSCVKEWQEMVRAGNRKERYAGRREARRFAAGEISD
;
A
#
# COMPACT_ATOMS: atom_id res chain seq x y z
N MET A 1 17.44 -15.92 -3.59
CA MET A 1 16.70 -15.92 -2.30
C MET A 1 15.92 -14.62 -2.19
N SER A 2 14.65 -14.68 -1.78
CA SER A 2 13.78 -13.49 -1.65
C SER A 2 14.39 -12.49 -0.67
N ARG A 3 14.42 -11.20 -1.03
CA ARG A 3 14.84 -10.09 -0.13
C ARG A 3 13.95 -9.95 1.11
N THR A 4 12.85 -10.71 1.18
CA THR A 4 11.97 -10.76 2.32
C THR A 4 11.53 -12.21 2.49
N ASP A 5 12.38 -12.99 3.14
CA ASP A 5 11.98 -14.31 3.60
C ASP A 5 10.96 -14.14 4.73
N LYS A 6 9.68 -14.32 4.38
CA LYS A 6 8.56 -14.20 5.33
C LYS A 6 8.48 -15.36 6.32
N THR A 7 9.31 -16.40 6.16
CA THR A 7 9.38 -17.51 7.12
C THR A 7 10.15 -17.13 8.39
N LYS A 8 10.97 -16.07 8.34
CA LYS A 8 11.67 -15.55 9.51
C LYS A 8 10.72 -14.76 10.42
N PRO A 9 10.84 -14.90 11.75
CA PRO A 9 10.15 -14.03 12.70
C PRO A 9 10.42 -12.55 12.41
N LEU A 10 9.42 -11.69 12.65
CA LEU A 10 9.50 -10.27 12.31
C LEU A 10 10.72 -9.58 12.95
N TRP A 11 11.03 -9.89 14.21
CA TRP A 11 12.19 -9.33 14.91
C TRP A 11 13.54 -9.67 14.25
N VAL A 12 13.67 -10.86 13.65
CA VAL A 12 14.86 -11.26 12.87
C VAL A 12 14.95 -10.43 11.60
N ARG A 13 13.83 -10.27 10.90
CA ARG A 13 13.76 -9.43 9.69
C ARG A 13 14.09 -7.96 10.01
N HIS A 14 13.65 -7.46 11.15
CA HIS A 14 14.03 -6.15 11.64
C HIS A 14 15.56 -6.07 11.87
N ALA A 15 16.15 -7.01 12.61
CA ALA A 15 17.60 -7.00 12.84
C ALA A 15 18.42 -7.02 11.53
N GLU A 16 17.97 -7.75 10.51
CA GLU A 16 18.64 -7.86 9.21
C GLU A 16 18.53 -6.62 8.31
N HIS A 17 17.49 -5.80 8.50
CA HIS A 17 17.13 -4.73 7.56
C HIS A 17 17.16 -3.33 8.16
N ASN A 18 17.59 -3.17 9.42
CA ASN A 18 17.75 -1.89 10.10
C ASN A 18 16.50 -0.99 10.01
N PRO A 19 15.38 -1.39 10.66
CA PRO A 19 14.11 -0.72 10.50
C PRO A 19 14.15 0.70 11.02
N ARG A 20 13.36 1.56 10.38
CA ARG A 20 13.10 2.91 10.84
C ARG A 20 12.03 2.91 11.93
N PRO A 21 12.16 3.75 12.95
CA PRO A 21 11.11 3.95 13.94
C PRO A 21 9.96 4.77 13.34
N VAL A 22 8.73 4.38 13.67
CA VAL A 22 7.49 5.10 13.35
C VAL A 22 6.87 5.57 14.66
N HIS A 23 6.77 6.88 14.84
CA HIS A 23 6.35 7.49 16.09
C HIS A 23 4.89 7.94 16.06
N ASP A 24 4.13 7.62 17.11
CA ASP A 24 2.79 8.16 17.37
C ASP A 24 2.70 8.75 18.78
N HIS A 25 2.96 10.05 18.88
CA HIS A 25 2.99 10.78 20.15
C HIS A 25 1.68 11.51 20.48
N ARG A 26 0.58 11.22 19.77
CA ARG A 26 -0.69 11.94 19.97
C ARG A 26 -1.23 11.82 21.40
N TYR A 27 -0.92 10.72 22.08
CA TYR A 27 -1.44 10.40 23.42
C TYR A 27 -0.34 10.17 24.47
N GLY A 28 0.81 10.85 24.34
CA GLY A 28 1.86 10.83 25.37
C GLY A 28 3.25 10.52 24.84
N ALA A 29 4.18 10.29 25.76
CA ALA A 29 5.60 10.07 25.47
C ALA A 29 5.85 8.83 24.60
N CYS A 30 7.03 8.77 23.98
CA CYS A 30 7.44 7.63 23.17
C CYS A 30 7.53 6.36 24.03
N ASP A 31 6.84 5.31 23.60
CA ASP A 31 6.86 3.98 24.21
C ASP A 31 7.64 2.95 23.37
N LEU A 32 8.36 3.42 22.32
CA LEU A 32 9.16 2.55 21.47
C LEU A 32 10.40 2.03 22.22
N PRO A 33 10.61 0.71 22.30
CA PRO A 33 11.86 0.16 22.81
C PRO A 33 13.05 0.56 21.92
N PRO A 34 14.28 0.66 22.46
CA PRO A 34 15.45 1.11 21.70
C PRO A 34 15.81 0.19 20.53
N HIS A 35 15.41 -1.08 20.58
CA HIS A 35 15.60 -2.06 19.53
C HIS A 35 14.33 -2.89 19.30
N PRO A 36 14.14 -3.45 18.08
CA PRO A 36 13.08 -4.42 17.80
C PRO A 36 13.15 -5.61 18.75
N THR A 37 12.07 -5.87 19.46
CA THR A 37 11.93 -6.99 20.40
C THR A 37 11.34 -8.21 19.73
N GLN A 38 11.55 -9.39 20.33
CA GLN A 38 10.95 -10.63 19.86
C GLN A 38 9.43 -10.67 20.09
N GLU A 39 8.99 -10.11 21.22
CA GLU A 39 7.58 -9.99 21.57
C GLU A 39 6.97 -8.77 20.89
N ASP A 40 5.73 -8.93 20.41
CA ASP A 40 4.91 -7.82 19.94
C ASP A 40 4.56 -6.95 21.15
N ALA A 41 5.19 -5.79 21.23
CA ALA A 41 4.89 -4.81 22.25
C ALA A 41 3.66 -4.00 21.81
N ASP A 42 2.63 -3.94 22.66
CA ASP A 42 1.44 -3.09 22.47
C ASP A 42 1.82 -1.62 22.71
N THR A 43 2.61 -1.10 21.78
CA THR A 43 3.23 0.24 21.80
C THR A 43 2.66 1.06 20.66
N ARG A 44 2.45 2.36 20.92
CA ARG A 44 1.90 3.27 19.90
C ARG A 44 2.95 3.56 18.83
N CYS A 45 4.18 3.78 19.27
CA CYS A 45 5.32 3.85 18.38
C CYS A 45 5.74 2.43 18.00
N ARG A 46 6.09 2.19 16.74
CA ARG A 46 6.45 0.86 16.24
C ARG A 46 7.66 0.90 15.30
N TRP A 47 8.30 -0.25 15.11
CA TRP A 47 9.27 -0.43 14.04
C TRP A 47 8.54 -0.62 12.70
N GLU A 48 9.00 0.07 11.65
CA GLU A 48 8.42 -0.06 10.31
C GLU A 48 8.69 -1.45 9.72
N ASP A 49 7.66 -2.05 9.08
CA ASP A 49 7.81 -3.38 8.46
C ASP A 49 8.93 -3.32 7.39
N PRO A 50 9.90 -4.25 7.42
CA PRO A 50 11.00 -4.27 6.46
C PRO A 50 10.55 -4.32 5.00
N GLY A 51 9.37 -4.87 4.72
CA GLY A 51 8.77 -4.90 3.39
C GLY A 51 8.43 -3.51 2.86
N VAL A 52 8.10 -2.54 3.72
CA VAL A 52 7.81 -1.16 3.32
C VAL A 52 9.11 -0.44 2.91
N GLN A 53 10.19 -0.63 3.68
CA GLN A 53 11.51 -0.07 3.35
C GLN A 53 12.12 -0.68 2.10
N LEU A 54 12.02 -2.01 1.94
CA LEU A 54 12.61 -2.73 0.82
C LEU A 54 11.87 -2.50 -0.50
N LEU A 55 10.57 -2.21 -0.46
CA LEU A 55 9.75 -1.96 -1.65
C LEU A 55 9.64 -0.46 -1.98
N GLY A 56 10.14 0.42 -1.12
CA GLY A 56 10.34 1.85 -1.39
C GLY A 56 9.07 2.64 -1.74
N ARG A 57 7.89 2.14 -1.36
CA ARG A 57 6.61 2.71 -1.81
C ARG A 57 5.61 2.83 -0.67
N THR A 58 4.99 4.01 -0.59
CA THR A 58 3.80 4.27 0.21
C THR A 58 2.66 3.35 -0.25
N CYS A 59 1.69 3.14 0.64
CA CYS A 59 0.60 2.15 0.56
C CYS A 59 -0.06 1.98 -0.82
N CYS A 60 -0.09 2.99 -1.68
CA CYS A 60 -0.77 2.94 -2.97
C CYS A 60 0.11 2.54 -4.17
N ALA A 61 1.44 2.56 -4.08
CA ALA A 61 2.30 2.40 -5.26
C ALA A 61 3.00 1.04 -5.40
N GLY A 62 2.92 0.17 -4.38
CA GLY A 62 3.62 -1.13 -4.41
C GLY A 62 3.25 -2.09 -3.28
N CYS A 63 2.12 -1.86 -2.61
CA CYS A 63 1.61 -2.78 -1.60
C CYS A 63 1.11 -4.06 -2.31
N ASN A 64 1.87 -5.15 -2.16
CA ASN A 64 1.50 -6.49 -2.66
C ASN A 64 0.53 -7.22 -1.73
N ASP A 65 0.00 -6.56 -0.70
CA ASP A 65 -1.08 -7.12 0.09
C ASP A 65 -2.31 -7.32 -0.80
N ARG A 66 -3.04 -8.41 -0.56
CA ARG A 66 -4.24 -8.76 -1.32
C ARG A 66 -5.30 -7.66 -1.26
N SER A 67 -5.43 -6.99 -0.11
CA SER A 67 -6.35 -5.86 0.08
C SER A 67 -6.01 -4.68 -0.83
N CYS A 68 -4.77 -4.19 -0.78
CA CYS A 68 -4.24 -3.13 -1.64
C CYS A 68 -4.40 -3.44 -3.13
N VAL A 69 -4.05 -4.67 -3.55
CA VAL A 69 -4.17 -5.09 -4.95
C VAL A 69 -5.63 -5.10 -5.39
N LYS A 70 -6.55 -5.55 -4.52
CA LYS A 70 -7.99 -5.56 -4.81
C LYS A 70 -8.52 -4.14 -4.99
N GLU A 71 -8.21 -3.22 -4.08
CA GLU A 71 -8.62 -1.82 -4.18
C GLU A 71 -8.10 -1.17 -5.46
N TRP A 72 -6.83 -1.41 -5.81
CA TRP A 72 -6.25 -0.94 -7.06
C TRP A 72 -7.02 -1.46 -8.28
N GLN A 73 -7.31 -2.76 -8.32
CA GLN A 73 -8.09 -3.35 -9.41
C GLN A 73 -9.49 -2.76 -9.50
N GLU A 74 -10.14 -2.47 -8.37
CA GLU A 74 -11.46 -1.83 -8.35
C GLU A 74 -11.42 -0.41 -8.91
N MET A 75 -10.42 0.39 -8.54
CA MET A 75 -10.21 1.72 -9.12
C MET A 75 -10.00 1.66 -10.63
N VAL A 76 -9.14 0.76 -11.12
CA VAL A 76 -8.89 0.57 -12.56
C VAL A 76 -10.18 0.14 -13.27
N ARG A 77 -10.93 -0.83 -12.73
CA ARG A 77 -12.21 -1.28 -13.31
C ARG A 77 -13.24 -0.14 -13.38
N ALA A 78 -13.29 0.73 -12.36
CA ALA A 78 -14.17 1.88 -12.34
C ALA A 78 -13.78 2.91 -13.40
N GLY A 79 -12.48 3.17 -13.58
CA GLY A 79 -11.94 4.01 -14.66
C GLY A 79 -12.34 3.49 -16.05
N ASN A 80 -12.03 2.22 -16.33
CA ASN A 80 -12.36 1.58 -17.60
C ASN A 80 -13.89 1.54 -17.86
N ARG A 81 -14.70 1.47 -16.80
CA ARG A 81 -16.16 1.56 -16.92
C ARG A 81 -16.59 2.96 -17.35
N LYS A 82 -16.04 4.01 -16.74
CA LYS A 82 -16.31 5.41 -17.11
C LYS A 82 -15.94 5.68 -18.57
N GLU A 83 -14.75 5.25 -18.98
CA GLU A 83 -14.26 5.41 -20.35
C GLU A 83 -15.18 4.71 -21.36
N ARG A 84 -15.56 3.44 -21.11
CA ARG A 84 -16.51 2.74 -21.98
C ARG A 84 -17.88 3.42 -22.07
N TYR A 85 -18.37 4.05 -20.99
CA TYR A 85 -19.63 4.80 -21.05
C TYR A 85 -19.46 6.12 -21.80
N ALA A 86 -18.33 6.80 -21.66
CA ALA A 86 -18.01 8.00 -22.43
C ALA A 86 -17.97 7.69 -23.93
N GLY A 87 -17.19 6.67 -24.33
CA GLY A 87 -17.12 6.26 -25.73
C GLY A 87 -18.47 5.80 -26.30
N ARG A 88 -19.29 5.06 -25.53
CA ARG A 88 -20.66 4.73 -25.97
C ARG A 88 -21.55 5.97 -26.14
N ARG A 89 -21.38 6.97 -25.28
CA ARG A 89 -22.15 8.22 -25.38
C ARG A 89 -21.72 9.01 -26.62
N GLU A 90 -20.42 9.13 -26.85
CA GLU A 90 -19.86 9.79 -28.04
C GLU A 90 -20.31 9.09 -29.32
N ALA A 91 -20.20 7.75 -29.39
CA ALA A 91 -20.66 6.97 -30.55
C ALA A 91 -22.17 7.17 -30.82
N ARG A 92 -23.00 7.27 -29.78
CA ARG A 92 -24.44 7.57 -29.94
C ARG A 92 -24.67 8.98 -30.48
N ARG A 93 -23.92 9.97 -29.99
CA ARG A 93 -24.02 11.35 -30.47
C ARG A 93 -23.58 11.48 -31.92
N PHE A 94 -22.48 10.82 -32.29
CA PHE A 94 -22.01 10.72 -33.67
C PHE A 94 -23.08 10.08 -34.57
N ALA A 95 -23.65 8.94 -34.16
CA ALA A 95 -24.72 8.27 -34.91
C ALA A 95 -26.01 9.11 -35.03
N ALA A 96 -26.29 9.97 -34.04
CA ALA A 96 -27.40 10.92 -34.06
C ALA A 96 -27.09 12.20 -34.87
N GLY A 97 -25.87 12.37 -35.39
CA GLY A 97 -25.42 13.55 -36.13
C GLY A 97 -25.15 14.78 -35.26
N GLU A 98 -25.11 14.63 -33.92
CA GLU A 98 -24.83 15.71 -32.97
C GLU A 98 -23.34 16.10 -32.93
N ILE A 99 -22.47 15.22 -33.41
CA ILE A 99 -21.02 15.42 -33.49
C ILE A 99 -20.60 14.96 -34.89
N SER A 100 -19.88 15.82 -35.62
CA SER A 100 -19.22 15.49 -36.89
C SER A 100 -17.73 15.25 -36.67
N ASP A 101 -17.11 14.49 -37.58
CA ASP A 101 -15.67 14.16 -37.60
C ASP A 101 -14.79 15.41 -37.78
#